data_AF-A0AAV9XA70-F1
#
_entry.id   AF-A0AAV9XA70-F1
#
_cell.length_a   1.000
_cell.length_b   1.000
_cell.length_c   1.000
_cell.angle_alpha   90.00
_cell.angle_beta   90.00
_cell.angle_gamma   90.00
#
_symmetry.space_group_name_H-M   'P 1'
#
loop_
_entity.id
_entity.type
_entity.pdbx_description
1 polymer ?
#
loop_
_entity_poly.entity_id
_entity_poly.type
_entity_poly.pdbx_seq_one_letter_code
_entity_poly.pdbx_strand_id
1 'polypeptide(L)'
;MGFKLQLDPLPATYAPSNKWSNKDMDPVPLDMRTWRWWHIVAYWISDAFNVPTWQLASAMLAVGLGFKASIAAIVVGQILIAVPMTLHGYIGAKLHVPFPVIARSSFGFYFAYFPVVSRVVLACFWFGIQTTTGGECVREMIKAIWPSFASFPNHLPKSAGTTSQAMLCYFLYWLIQFPFVLVHPTKIKYLFILKSILTPICGIGLMAWAFHRTGGGPIFSDPPTLSGSAAAWQWLAGLNSILGQWSTLAINIGDFTRYATGPKEQYVQPFIIPVAFTFISFMGISVTSASKIIYGDYYWDPLQLIGLWGNSPGERAARFWCAFAFTVATLGTNVAANSISAGNDFNALLPRYLNIRRGSILCAFIGGWVLVPWYILASAPRFLSFAGGYTVFLAPIAGIMTSDFFFVKKQKVSVPAMYQPHSIYRYANGTNWRAVVSLLVGCVPCFPGFLHNIQPTIGGQGVTYMFNISWLYGYIVTAGLYWLLSFLFPDADSQLEHTVYDDAQDRESIEGVGSDSSPEKGGIKEQAKAF
;
A
#
# COMPACT_ATOMS: atom_id res chain seq x y z
N MET A 1 36.08 7.33 17.22
CA MET A 1 34.82 6.55 17.24
C MET A 1 34.68 5.90 15.87
N GLY A 2 34.94 4.59 15.75
CA GLY A 2 34.86 3.89 14.46
C GLY A 2 33.42 3.83 13.96
N PHE A 3 33.19 4.24 12.71
CA PHE A 3 31.88 4.11 12.07
C PHE A 3 31.50 2.62 11.99
N LYS A 4 30.49 2.20 12.77
CA LYS A 4 29.99 0.83 12.78
C LYS A 4 28.70 0.76 11.98
N LEU A 5 28.77 0.08 10.83
CA LEU A 5 27.60 -0.11 9.96
C LEU A 5 26.56 -1.05 10.60
N GLN A 6 26.98 -1.96 11.48
CA GLN A 6 26.10 -2.90 12.16
C GLN A 6 25.26 -2.19 13.23
N LEU A 7 23.97 -2.51 13.29
CA LEU A 7 23.11 -2.06 14.37
C LEU A 7 23.52 -2.71 15.69
N ASP A 8 23.47 -1.97 16.79
CA ASP A 8 23.79 -2.53 18.10
C ASP A 8 22.70 -3.52 18.53
N PRO A 9 23.09 -4.72 19.03
CA PRO A 9 22.13 -5.67 19.58
C PRO A 9 21.36 -5.05 20.74
N LEU A 10 20.03 -5.14 20.69
CA LEU A 10 19.24 -5.02 21.91
C LEU A 10 19.05 -6.43 22.50
N PRO A 11 19.02 -6.57 23.84
CA PRO A 11 18.78 -7.87 24.49
C PRO A 11 17.35 -8.35 24.17
N ALA A 12 17.23 -9.62 23.81
CA ALA A 12 16.00 -10.37 23.54
C ALA A 12 15.20 -9.95 22.28
N THR A 13 15.65 -10.48 21.14
CA THR A 13 14.84 -10.64 19.92
C THR A 13 14.53 -12.14 19.79
N TYR A 14 13.34 -12.54 19.30
CA TYR A 14 12.93 -13.95 19.13
C TYR A 14 13.85 -14.79 18.23
N ALA A 15 14.74 -14.13 17.49
CA ALA A 15 15.70 -14.78 16.61
C ALA A 15 16.96 -15.24 17.37
N PRO A 16 17.57 -16.37 16.97
CA PRO A 16 18.80 -16.88 17.59
C PRO A 16 20.02 -15.96 17.37
N SER A 17 19.92 -14.98 16.47
CA SER A 17 20.90 -13.90 16.32
C SER A 17 20.29 -12.71 15.57
N ASN A 18 20.93 -11.55 15.67
CA ASN A 18 20.58 -10.33 14.92
C ASN A 18 20.74 -10.46 13.40
N LYS A 19 21.17 -11.63 12.90
CA LYS A 19 21.18 -11.93 11.47
C LYS A 19 19.76 -12.08 10.90
N TRP A 20 18.77 -12.41 11.74
CA TRP A 20 17.45 -12.83 11.26
C TRP A 20 16.29 -11.92 11.70
N SER A 21 16.51 -11.06 12.69
CA SER A 21 15.54 -10.08 13.18
C SER A 21 16.25 -8.97 13.97
N ASN A 22 15.51 -7.90 14.25
CA ASN A 22 15.87 -6.84 15.19
C ASN A 22 14.60 -6.23 15.81
N LYS A 23 14.76 -5.26 16.72
CA LYS A 23 13.67 -4.61 17.46
C LYS A 23 12.49 -4.15 16.59
N ASP A 24 12.76 -3.63 15.39
CA ASP A 24 11.72 -3.07 14.52
C ASP A 24 10.84 -4.18 13.87
N MET A 25 11.33 -5.42 13.87
CA MET A 25 10.60 -6.60 13.39
C MET A 25 9.85 -7.32 14.50
N ASP A 26 10.29 -7.18 15.75
CA ASP A 26 9.73 -7.91 16.89
C ASP A 26 8.24 -7.55 17.13
N PRO A 27 7.47 -8.44 17.79
CA PRO A 27 6.09 -8.18 18.16
C PRO A 27 5.94 -6.88 18.95
N VAL A 28 4.90 -6.11 18.64
CA VAL A 28 4.65 -4.83 19.29
C VAL A 28 4.26 -5.05 20.77
N PRO A 29 4.97 -4.41 21.73
CA PRO A 29 4.61 -4.43 23.15
C PRO A 29 3.21 -3.86 23.45
N LEU A 30 2.61 -4.27 24.57
CA LEU A 30 1.24 -3.89 24.94
C LEU A 30 1.04 -2.37 25.10
N ASP A 31 2.01 -1.68 25.70
CA ASP A 31 2.01 -0.22 25.89
C ASP A 31 2.04 0.56 24.56
N MET A 32 2.52 -0.08 23.48
CA MET A 32 2.56 0.49 22.14
C MET A 32 1.32 0.16 21.29
N ARG A 33 0.45 -0.75 21.74
CA ARG A 33 -0.80 -1.15 21.06
C ARG A 33 -1.93 -0.16 21.32
N THR A 34 -1.81 1.02 20.72
CA THR A 34 -2.66 2.18 21.03
C THR A 34 -3.77 2.44 20.00
N TRP A 35 -3.74 1.79 18.84
CA TRP A 35 -4.68 2.07 17.76
C TRP A 35 -6.03 1.38 18.00
N ARG A 36 -7.09 2.17 17.94
CA ARG A 36 -8.49 1.73 18.00
C ARG A 36 -9.18 1.92 16.64
N TRP A 37 -10.39 1.44 16.48
CA TRP A 37 -11.17 1.48 15.23
C TRP A 37 -11.23 2.89 14.62
N TRP A 38 -11.34 3.93 15.43
CA TRP A 38 -11.38 5.31 14.94
C TRP A 38 -10.03 5.78 14.37
N HIS A 39 -8.91 5.23 14.86
CA HIS A 39 -7.60 5.49 14.27
C HIS A 39 -7.47 4.82 12.90
N ILE A 40 -8.05 3.62 12.75
CA ILE A 40 -8.13 2.92 11.46
C ILE A 40 -9.00 3.72 10.47
N VAL A 41 -10.13 4.26 10.92
CA VAL A 41 -10.97 5.17 10.11
C VAL A 41 -10.19 6.43 9.71
N ALA A 42 -9.52 7.08 10.66
CA ALA A 42 -8.73 8.28 10.39
C ALA A 42 -7.56 8.00 9.42
N TYR A 43 -6.92 6.84 9.56
CA TYR A 43 -5.90 6.36 8.63
C TYR A 43 -6.47 6.23 7.22
N TRP A 44 -7.61 5.55 7.03
CA TRP A 44 -8.20 5.36 5.71
C TRP A 44 -8.74 6.64 5.11
N ILE A 45 -9.33 7.55 5.89
CA ILE A 45 -9.71 8.88 5.40
C ILE A 45 -8.47 9.61 4.94
N SER A 46 -7.43 9.70 5.78
CA SER A 46 -6.16 10.32 5.40
C SER A 46 -5.64 9.71 4.10
N ASP A 47 -5.49 8.40 4.05
CA ASP A 47 -4.89 7.71 2.91
C ASP A 47 -5.74 7.84 1.65
N ALA A 48 -7.07 7.81 1.76
CA ALA A 48 -7.95 7.97 0.61
C ALA A 48 -7.77 9.34 -0.08
N PHE A 49 -7.53 10.40 0.69
CA PHE A 49 -7.23 11.75 0.16
C PHE A 49 -5.79 11.84 -0.32
N ASN A 50 -5.52 11.18 -1.44
CA ASN A 50 -4.26 11.23 -2.16
C ASN A 50 -4.50 11.43 -3.67
N VAL A 51 -3.50 11.97 -4.37
CA VAL A 51 -3.59 12.29 -5.80
C VAL A 51 -3.68 11.02 -6.68
N PRO A 52 -2.93 9.94 -6.46
CA PRO A 52 -3.10 8.70 -7.22
C PRO A 52 -4.52 8.11 -7.20
N THR A 53 -5.26 8.16 -6.09
CA THR A 53 -6.66 7.70 -6.03
C THR A 53 -7.53 8.49 -7.00
N TRP A 54 -7.33 9.81 -7.00
CA TRP A 54 -8.03 10.73 -7.89
C TRP A 54 -7.69 10.43 -9.36
N GLN A 55 -6.40 10.37 -9.67
CA GLN A 55 -5.87 10.09 -10.99
C GLN A 55 -6.40 8.76 -11.56
N LEU A 56 -6.46 7.71 -10.73
CA LEU A 56 -7.00 6.41 -11.13
C LEU A 56 -8.46 6.52 -11.57
N ALA A 57 -9.31 7.14 -10.75
CA ALA A 57 -10.72 7.31 -11.04
C ALA A 57 -10.94 8.16 -12.31
N SER A 58 -10.20 9.25 -12.41
CA SER A 58 -10.25 10.18 -13.54
C SER A 58 -9.73 9.57 -14.84
N ALA A 59 -8.69 8.73 -14.79
CA ALA A 59 -8.11 8.06 -15.94
C ALA A 59 -9.12 7.14 -16.64
N MET A 60 -10.11 6.59 -15.92
CA MET A 60 -11.15 5.74 -16.51
C MET A 60 -12.03 6.49 -17.52
N LEU A 61 -12.33 7.77 -17.27
CA LEU A 61 -13.04 8.61 -18.25
C LEU A 61 -12.16 8.88 -19.48
N ALA A 62 -10.88 9.16 -19.26
CA ALA A 62 -9.92 9.47 -20.32
C ALA A 62 -9.69 8.28 -21.28
N VAL A 63 -9.83 7.04 -20.79
CA VAL A 63 -9.77 5.82 -21.62
C VAL A 63 -11.12 5.38 -22.17
N GLY A 64 -12.15 6.21 -22.02
CA GLY A 64 -13.40 6.10 -22.78
C GLY A 64 -14.59 5.44 -22.08
N LEU A 65 -14.45 5.09 -20.79
CA LEU A 65 -15.58 4.63 -19.98
C LEU A 65 -16.48 5.80 -19.58
N GLY A 66 -17.80 5.57 -19.55
CA GLY A 66 -18.75 6.56 -19.07
C GLY A 66 -18.78 6.66 -17.54
N PHE A 67 -19.31 7.76 -17.01
CA PHE A 67 -19.40 8.05 -15.58
C PHE A 67 -19.92 6.88 -14.74
N LYS A 68 -21.09 6.32 -15.12
CA LYS A 68 -21.76 5.25 -14.38
C LYS A 68 -20.90 3.98 -14.30
N ALA A 69 -20.27 3.62 -15.42
CA ALA A 69 -19.40 2.44 -15.49
C ALA A 69 -18.13 2.63 -14.65
N SER A 70 -17.53 3.82 -14.70
CA SER A 70 -16.34 4.16 -13.90
C SER A 70 -16.63 4.12 -12.40
N ILE A 71 -17.70 4.76 -11.93
CA ILE A 71 -18.08 4.71 -10.50
C ILE A 71 -18.42 3.28 -10.07
N ALA A 72 -19.14 2.51 -10.89
CA ALA A 72 -19.45 1.12 -10.58
C ALA A 72 -18.17 0.26 -10.45
N ALA A 73 -17.18 0.44 -11.35
CA ALA A 73 -15.89 -0.25 -11.25
C ALA A 73 -15.19 0.06 -9.93
N ILE A 74 -15.22 1.33 -9.53
CA ILE A 74 -14.59 1.81 -8.30
C ILE A 74 -15.27 1.21 -7.07
N VAL A 75 -16.60 1.30 -6.97
CA VAL A 75 -17.34 0.72 -5.85
C VAL A 75 -17.05 -0.78 -5.74
N VAL A 76 -17.13 -1.51 -6.84
CA VAL A 76 -16.86 -2.96 -6.86
C VAL A 76 -15.40 -3.24 -6.49
N GLY A 77 -14.45 -2.52 -7.08
CA GLY A 77 -13.01 -2.71 -6.79
C GLY A 77 -12.66 -2.42 -5.34
N GLN A 78 -13.23 -1.36 -4.76
CA GLN A 78 -13.00 -1.00 -3.36
C GLN A 78 -13.63 -2.01 -2.39
N ILE A 79 -14.81 -2.57 -2.70
CA ILE A 79 -15.40 -3.66 -1.92
C ILE A 79 -14.51 -4.91 -1.99
N LEU A 80 -14.06 -5.28 -3.19
CA LEU A 80 -13.25 -6.48 -3.41
C LEU A 80 -11.89 -6.38 -2.72
N ILE A 81 -11.19 -5.25 -2.80
CA ILE A 81 -9.89 -5.08 -2.12
C ILE A 81 -10.01 -4.94 -0.61
N ALA A 82 -11.14 -4.41 -0.12
CA ALA A 82 -11.36 -4.31 1.33
C ALA A 82 -11.37 -5.68 2.02
N VAL A 83 -11.69 -6.76 1.30
CA VAL A 83 -11.66 -8.14 1.83
C VAL A 83 -10.25 -8.55 2.26
N PRO A 84 -9.24 -8.72 1.38
CA PRO A 84 -7.90 -9.09 1.80
C PRO A 84 -7.26 -8.03 2.71
N MET A 85 -7.57 -6.75 2.50
CA MET A 85 -7.09 -5.67 3.38
C MET A 85 -7.54 -5.89 4.84
N THR A 86 -8.81 -6.27 5.04
CA THR A 86 -9.36 -6.55 6.38
C THR A 86 -8.82 -7.85 6.94
N LEU A 87 -8.72 -8.88 6.12
CA LEU A 87 -8.20 -10.18 6.54
C LEU A 87 -6.74 -10.09 6.97
N HIS A 88 -5.88 -9.44 6.20
CA HIS A 88 -4.48 -9.26 6.60
C HIS A 88 -4.30 -8.21 7.70
N GLY A 89 -5.17 -7.19 7.74
CA GLY A 89 -5.25 -6.25 8.86
C GLY A 89 -5.53 -6.98 10.17
N TYR A 90 -6.46 -7.95 10.14
CA TYR A 90 -6.77 -8.82 11.26
C TYR A 90 -5.55 -9.65 11.70
N ILE A 91 -4.80 -10.24 10.76
CA ILE A 91 -3.58 -11.01 11.10
C ILE A 91 -2.57 -10.13 11.82
N GLY A 92 -2.28 -8.94 11.28
CA GLY A 92 -1.36 -7.99 11.92
C GLY A 92 -1.82 -7.58 13.31
N ALA A 93 -3.11 -7.29 13.48
CA ALA A 93 -3.70 -6.90 14.77
C ALA A 93 -3.85 -8.04 15.78
N LYS A 94 -3.87 -9.30 15.33
CA LYS A 94 -3.90 -10.48 16.22
C LYS A 94 -2.50 -10.89 16.66
N LEU A 95 -1.54 -10.90 15.73
CA LEU A 95 -0.19 -11.40 15.98
C LEU A 95 0.79 -10.30 16.41
N HIS A 96 0.44 -9.03 16.19
CA HIS A 96 1.27 -7.86 16.49
C HIS A 96 2.66 -7.86 15.83
N VAL A 97 2.81 -8.55 14.69
CA VAL A 97 4.05 -8.64 13.90
C VAL A 97 3.88 -8.06 12.50
N PRO A 98 4.95 -7.57 11.86
CA PRO A 98 4.86 -6.98 10.52
C PRO A 98 4.74 -8.05 9.42
N PHE A 99 4.36 -7.59 8.23
CA PHE A 99 4.15 -8.45 7.05
C PHE A 99 5.31 -9.42 6.75
N PRO A 100 6.59 -8.99 6.74
CA PRO A 100 7.69 -9.89 6.41
C PRO A 100 7.82 -11.08 7.36
N VAL A 101 7.40 -10.93 8.62
CA VAL A 101 7.40 -12.01 9.61
C VAL A 101 6.21 -12.93 9.37
N ILE A 102 5.01 -12.38 9.13
CA ILE A 102 3.79 -13.15 8.82
C ILE A 102 4.02 -14.06 7.61
N ALA A 103 4.67 -13.53 6.56
CA ALA A 103 4.95 -14.26 5.32
C ALA A 103 5.78 -15.54 5.52
N ARG A 104 6.61 -15.61 6.57
CA ARG A 104 7.41 -16.81 6.90
C ARG A 104 6.53 -18.00 7.28
N SER A 105 5.37 -17.75 7.89
CA SER A 105 4.44 -18.82 8.24
C SER A 105 3.82 -19.46 6.99
N SER A 106 3.57 -18.70 5.92
CA SER A 106 2.92 -19.22 4.71
C SER A 106 3.92 -19.73 3.66
N PHE A 107 5.00 -18.99 3.40
CA PHE A 107 5.96 -19.31 2.33
C PHE A 107 7.14 -20.16 2.81
N GLY A 108 7.35 -20.23 4.12
CA GLY A 108 8.55 -20.79 4.73
C GLY A 108 9.64 -19.74 4.95
N PHE A 109 10.56 -20.06 5.86
CA PHE A 109 11.51 -19.07 6.38
C PHE A 109 12.36 -18.38 5.29
N TYR A 110 12.83 -19.11 4.27
CA TYR A 110 13.65 -18.56 3.18
C TYR A 110 12.83 -18.10 1.99
N PHE A 111 11.82 -18.87 1.56
CA PHE A 111 11.03 -18.46 0.39
C PHE A 111 10.16 -17.23 0.67
N ALA A 112 9.89 -16.89 1.94
CA ALA A 112 9.28 -15.61 2.33
C ALA A 112 10.08 -14.36 1.90
N TYR A 113 11.35 -14.48 1.52
CA TYR A 113 12.06 -13.37 0.89
C TYR A 113 11.46 -12.98 -0.47
N PHE A 114 10.86 -13.92 -1.21
CA PHE A 114 10.20 -13.61 -2.49
C PHE A 114 9.05 -12.60 -2.35
N PRO A 115 8.03 -12.81 -1.48
CA PRO A 115 6.96 -11.83 -1.30
C PRO A 115 7.48 -10.51 -0.72
N VAL A 116 8.50 -10.54 0.15
CA VAL A 116 9.11 -9.32 0.70
C VAL A 116 9.81 -8.49 -0.39
N VAL A 117 10.61 -9.12 -1.25
CA VAL A 117 11.28 -8.45 -2.37
C VAL A 117 10.25 -7.91 -3.38
N SER A 118 9.24 -8.72 -3.72
CA SER A 118 8.19 -8.31 -4.65
C SER A 118 7.48 -7.03 -4.16
N ARG A 119 7.26 -6.96 -2.86
CA ARG A 119 6.55 -5.86 -2.22
C ARG A 119 7.44 -4.61 -2.03
N VAL A 120 8.71 -4.74 -1.65
CA VAL A 120 9.61 -3.59 -1.46
C VAL A 120 9.92 -2.87 -2.77
N VAL A 121 10.01 -3.61 -3.87
CA VAL A 121 10.20 -3.03 -5.22
C VAL A 121 9.05 -2.08 -5.55
N LEU A 122 7.81 -2.50 -5.29
CA LEU A 122 6.65 -1.63 -5.54
C LEU A 122 6.54 -0.47 -4.57
N ALA A 123 6.91 -0.67 -3.30
CA ALA A 123 6.96 0.44 -2.35
C ALA A 123 7.94 1.53 -2.83
N CYS A 124 9.07 1.15 -3.45
CA CYS A 124 10.00 2.10 -4.07
C CYS A 124 9.40 2.81 -5.30
N PHE A 125 8.69 2.08 -6.18
CA PHE A 125 8.03 2.72 -7.33
C PHE A 125 6.95 3.71 -6.89
N TRP A 126 6.08 3.32 -5.96
CA TRP A 126 5.06 4.21 -5.41
C TRP A 126 5.70 5.39 -4.69
N PHE A 127 6.84 5.19 -4.03
CA PHE A 127 7.60 6.30 -3.48
C PHE A 127 8.00 7.31 -4.55
N GLY A 128 8.61 6.85 -5.64
CA GLY A 128 9.02 7.70 -6.75
C GLY A 128 7.87 8.42 -7.45
N ILE A 129 6.75 7.74 -7.65
CA ILE A 129 5.54 8.32 -8.28
C ILE A 129 5.00 9.46 -7.43
N GLN A 130 4.85 9.22 -6.13
CA GLN A 130 4.41 10.26 -5.21
C GLN A 130 5.43 11.41 -5.14
N THR A 131 6.73 11.15 -5.18
CA THR A 131 7.73 12.22 -5.27
C THR A 131 7.61 13.03 -6.56
N THR A 132 7.25 12.39 -7.68
CA THR A 132 6.99 13.07 -8.95
C THR A 132 5.78 13.99 -8.85
N THR A 133 4.67 13.47 -8.34
CA THR A 133 3.45 14.25 -8.08
C THR A 133 3.72 15.42 -7.14
N GLY A 134 4.54 15.22 -6.11
CA GLY A 134 4.97 16.29 -5.21
C GLY A 134 5.80 17.37 -5.92
N GLY A 135 6.69 16.96 -6.83
CA GLY A 135 7.42 17.88 -7.71
C GLY A 135 6.50 18.71 -8.61
N GLU A 136 5.44 18.11 -9.15
CA GLU A 136 4.42 18.82 -9.93
C GLU A 136 3.64 19.82 -9.06
N CYS A 137 3.35 19.48 -7.81
CA CYS A 137 2.74 20.42 -6.87
C CYS A 137 3.65 21.64 -6.64
N VAL A 138 4.94 21.41 -6.39
CA VAL A 138 5.93 22.50 -6.23
C VAL A 138 6.02 23.35 -7.49
N ARG A 139 5.96 22.73 -8.69
CA ARG A 139 5.93 23.45 -9.97
C ARG A 139 4.74 24.40 -10.05
N GLU A 140 3.54 23.95 -9.73
CA GLU A 140 2.34 24.79 -9.78
C GLU A 140 2.33 25.88 -8.70
N MET A 141 2.89 25.61 -7.52
CA MET A 141 3.13 26.64 -6.50
C MET A 141 4.08 27.73 -6.99
N ILE A 142 5.21 27.36 -7.59
CA ILE A 142 6.20 28.33 -8.10
C ILE A 142 5.59 29.13 -9.26
N LYS A 143 4.87 28.49 -10.20
CA LYS A 143 4.14 29.20 -11.28
C LYS A 143 3.08 30.15 -10.74
N ALA A 144 2.42 29.82 -9.63
CA ALA A 144 1.45 30.70 -8.99
C ALA A 144 2.12 31.95 -8.39
N ILE A 145 3.29 31.81 -7.74
CA ILE A 145 4.03 32.95 -7.17
C ILE A 145 4.70 33.77 -8.28
N TRP A 146 5.36 33.11 -9.23
CA TRP A 146 6.08 33.72 -10.34
C TRP A 146 5.62 33.12 -11.68
N PRO A 147 4.65 33.76 -12.36
CA PRO A 147 4.16 33.27 -13.64
C PRO A 147 5.24 33.14 -14.72
N SER A 148 6.30 33.95 -14.66
CA SER A 148 7.47 33.85 -15.54
C SER A 148 8.20 32.51 -15.46
N PHE A 149 8.03 31.77 -14.36
CA PHE A 149 8.58 30.42 -14.25
C PHE A 149 7.97 29.47 -15.28
N ALA A 150 6.78 29.74 -15.81
CA ALA A 150 6.17 28.94 -16.88
C ALA A 150 7.03 28.88 -18.16
N SER A 151 7.85 29.90 -18.42
CA SER A 151 8.78 29.96 -19.57
C SER A 151 10.22 29.57 -19.21
N PHE A 152 10.42 28.78 -18.14
CA PHE A 152 11.75 28.31 -17.75
C PHE A 152 12.41 27.47 -18.87
N PRO A 153 13.65 27.79 -19.28
CA PRO A 153 14.30 27.14 -20.40
C PRO A 153 14.57 25.65 -20.12
N ASN A 154 14.27 24.80 -21.10
CA ASN A 154 14.56 23.37 -21.00
C ASN A 154 15.94 23.05 -21.58
N HIS A 155 16.81 22.51 -20.74
CA HIS A 155 18.16 22.06 -21.09
C HIS A 155 18.28 20.52 -21.14
N LEU A 156 17.21 19.78 -20.83
CA LEU A 156 17.20 18.32 -20.90
C LEU A 156 16.79 17.82 -22.30
N PRO A 157 17.40 16.73 -22.79
CA PRO A 157 16.98 16.09 -24.03
C PRO A 157 15.59 15.46 -23.89
N LYS A 158 14.88 15.28 -25.01
CA LYS A 158 13.56 14.63 -25.02
C LYS A 158 13.58 13.21 -24.43
N SER A 159 14.71 12.51 -24.55
CA SER A 159 14.95 11.18 -23.96
C SER A 159 15.05 11.17 -22.43
N ALA A 160 15.03 12.34 -21.77
CA ALA A 160 14.93 12.40 -20.31
C ALA A 160 13.50 12.13 -19.82
N GLY A 161 12.49 12.27 -20.70
CA GLY A 161 11.06 12.08 -20.35
C GLY A 161 10.50 13.16 -19.40
N THR A 162 11.24 14.24 -19.18
CA THR A 162 10.90 15.36 -18.29
C THR A 162 11.60 16.64 -18.75
N THR A 163 11.28 17.79 -18.14
CA THR A 163 11.88 19.09 -18.44
C THR A 163 12.79 19.56 -17.32
N SER A 164 13.74 20.45 -17.60
CA SER A 164 14.60 21.07 -16.57
C SER A 164 13.78 21.74 -15.46
N GLN A 165 12.67 22.37 -15.84
CA GLN A 165 11.72 22.97 -14.91
C GLN A 165 11.12 21.92 -13.96
N ALA A 166 10.60 20.82 -14.52
CA ALA A 166 10.00 19.75 -13.72
C ALA A 166 11.05 19.04 -12.84
N MET A 167 12.26 18.83 -13.34
CA MET A 167 13.36 18.22 -12.59
C MET A 167 13.81 19.10 -11.41
N LEU A 168 13.85 20.42 -11.60
CA LEU A 168 14.15 21.35 -10.51
C LEU A 168 13.08 21.25 -9.41
N CYS A 169 11.81 21.29 -9.77
CA CYS A 169 10.72 21.18 -8.79
C CYS A 169 10.67 19.80 -8.12
N TYR A 170 10.99 18.74 -8.86
CA TYR A 170 11.17 17.39 -8.32
C TYR A 170 12.26 17.36 -7.25
N PHE A 171 13.44 17.92 -7.54
CA PHE A 171 14.54 18.00 -6.60
C PHE A 171 14.18 18.82 -5.35
N LEU A 172 13.52 19.97 -5.53
CA LEU A 172 13.04 20.80 -4.42
C LEU A 172 12.04 20.05 -3.54
N TYR A 173 11.08 19.34 -4.13
CA TYR A 173 10.14 18.52 -3.38
C TYR A 173 10.86 17.38 -2.64
N TRP A 174 11.80 16.70 -3.29
CA TRP A 174 12.58 15.64 -2.65
C TRP A 174 13.35 16.17 -1.43
N LEU A 175 13.95 17.36 -1.52
CA LEU A 175 14.61 18.03 -0.38
C LEU A 175 13.63 18.35 0.76
N ILE A 176 12.41 18.80 0.44
CA ILE A 176 11.37 19.05 1.44
C ILE A 176 10.93 17.73 2.09
N GLN A 177 10.75 16.68 1.29
CA GLN A 177 10.24 15.38 1.75
C GLN A 177 11.26 14.61 2.59
N PHE A 178 12.53 14.61 2.21
CA PHE A 178 13.55 13.72 2.77
C PHE A 178 13.68 13.80 4.30
N PRO A 179 13.67 14.97 4.96
CA PRO A 179 13.68 15.05 6.42
C PRO A 179 12.52 14.33 7.09
N PHE A 180 11.32 14.34 6.49
CA PHE A 180 10.14 13.67 7.04
C PHE A 180 10.24 12.14 6.96
N VAL A 181 10.97 11.61 5.97
CA VAL A 181 11.27 10.17 5.86
C VAL A 181 12.14 9.68 7.01
N LEU A 182 12.90 10.57 7.65
CA LEU A 182 13.74 10.25 8.80
C LEU A 182 12.98 10.24 10.13
N VAL A 183 11.73 10.72 10.13
CA VAL A 183 10.89 10.77 11.33
C VAL A 183 10.35 9.38 11.63
N HIS A 184 10.54 8.93 12.87
CA HIS A 184 10.04 7.64 13.30
C HIS A 184 8.49 7.57 13.23
N PRO A 185 7.89 6.43 12.81
CA PRO A 185 6.44 6.23 12.69
C PRO A 185 5.60 6.78 13.86
N THR A 186 6.09 6.61 15.10
CA THR A 186 5.39 7.05 16.32
C THR A 186 5.16 8.56 16.41
N LYS A 187 5.94 9.39 15.68
CA LYS A 187 5.84 10.85 15.72
C LYS A 187 5.12 11.46 14.50
N ILE A 188 4.73 10.65 13.52
CA ILE A 188 4.14 11.13 12.25
C ILE A 188 2.65 11.55 12.40
N LYS A 189 2.00 11.21 13.52
CA LYS A 189 0.57 11.48 13.77
C LYS A 189 0.11 12.92 13.49
N TYR A 190 0.95 13.93 13.75
CA TYR A 190 0.58 15.33 13.51
C TYR A 190 0.49 15.68 12.02
N LEU A 191 1.32 15.05 11.18
CA LEU A 191 1.25 15.20 9.73
C LEU A 191 -0.08 14.65 9.19
N PHE A 192 -0.57 13.54 9.78
CA PHE A 192 -1.86 12.96 9.40
C PHE A 192 -3.04 13.84 9.79
N ILE A 193 -3.01 14.45 10.98
CA ILE A 193 -4.08 15.37 11.42
C ILE A 193 -4.18 16.57 10.48
N LEU A 194 -3.05 17.17 10.10
CA LEU A 194 -3.03 18.26 9.14
C LEU A 194 -3.60 17.82 7.78
N LYS A 195 -3.12 16.67 7.28
CA LYS A 195 -3.57 16.09 6.01
C LYS A 195 -5.08 15.77 6.02
N SER A 196 -5.61 15.20 7.11
CA SER A 196 -7.01 14.79 7.21
C SER A 196 -7.99 15.97 7.23
N ILE A 197 -7.52 17.20 7.45
CA ILE A 197 -8.34 18.41 7.42
C ILE A 197 -8.14 19.17 6.11
N LEU A 198 -6.88 19.44 5.75
CA LEU A 198 -6.55 20.31 4.62
C LEU A 198 -6.98 19.68 3.28
N THR A 199 -6.72 18.40 3.09
CA THR A 199 -6.91 17.73 1.81
C THR A 199 -8.39 17.57 1.44
N PRO A 200 -9.29 17.19 2.36
CA PRO A 200 -10.72 17.18 2.08
C PRO A 200 -11.29 18.53 1.70
N ILE A 201 -10.89 19.60 2.40
CA ILE A 201 -11.34 20.96 2.09
C ILE A 201 -10.94 21.34 0.67
N CYS A 202 -9.69 21.05 0.27
CA CYS A 202 -9.22 21.32 -1.09
C CYS A 202 -9.98 20.48 -2.14
N GLY A 203 -10.15 19.17 -1.90
CA GLY A 203 -10.87 18.29 -2.84
C GLY A 203 -12.32 18.71 -3.05
N ILE A 204 -13.04 19.01 -1.96
CA ILE A 204 -14.43 19.51 -1.99
C ILE A 204 -14.48 20.89 -2.67
N GLY A 205 -13.53 21.78 -2.37
CA GLY A 205 -13.43 23.09 -3.02
C GLY A 205 -13.21 22.99 -4.53
N LEU A 206 -12.34 22.08 -4.97
CA LEU A 206 -12.09 21.85 -6.40
C LEU A 206 -13.31 21.25 -7.10
N MET A 207 -14.03 20.34 -6.44
CA MET A 207 -15.32 19.81 -6.94
C MET A 207 -16.38 20.90 -7.02
N ALA A 208 -16.51 21.76 -6.01
CA ALA A 208 -17.44 22.89 -6.00
C ALA A 208 -17.13 23.88 -7.12
N TRP A 209 -15.84 24.18 -7.36
CA TRP A 209 -15.39 24.97 -8.51
C TRP A 209 -15.81 24.34 -9.83
N ALA A 210 -15.59 23.03 -10.00
CA ALA A 210 -15.97 22.31 -11.22
C ALA A 210 -17.47 22.38 -11.49
N PHE A 211 -18.30 22.17 -10.47
CA PHE A 211 -19.75 22.28 -10.57
C PHE A 211 -20.20 23.71 -10.85
N HIS A 212 -19.62 24.72 -10.21
CA HIS A 212 -19.96 26.11 -10.48
C HIS A 212 -19.66 26.51 -11.93
N ARG A 213 -18.51 26.08 -12.47
CA ARG A 213 -18.09 26.40 -13.85
C ARG A 213 -18.91 25.70 -14.93
N THR A 214 -19.58 24.61 -14.59
CA THR A 214 -20.31 23.76 -15.55
C THR A 214 -21.80 23.65 -15.26
N GLY A 215 -22.31 24.34 -14.23
CA GLY A 215 -23.71 24.25 -13.79
C GLY A 215 -24.09 22.89 -13.17
N GLY A 216 -23.13 22.18 -12.56
CA GLY A 216 -23.29 20.79 -12.08
C GLY A 216 -22.98 19.72 -13.13
N GLY A 217 -22.82 20.14 -14.40
CA GLY A 217 -22.30 19.36 -15.53
C GLY A 217 -23.24 18.27 -16.09
N PRO A 218 -23.17 17.96 -17.41
CA PRO A 218 -23.76 16.78 -18.05
C PRO A 218 -23.07 15.46 -17.66
N ILE A 219 -22.38 15.39 -16.52
CA ILE A 219 -21.54 14.23 -16.15
C ILE A 219 -22.32 12.91 -16.12
N PHE A 220 -23.61 12.99 -15.79
CA PHE A 220 -24.55 11.87 -15.75
C PHE A 220 -25.11 11.51 -17.14
N SER A 221 -24.89 12.37 -18.13
CA SER A 221 -25.50 12.37 -19.46
C SER A 221 -24.49 12.20 -20.59
N ASP A 222 -23.19 12.38 -20.32
CA ASP A 222 -22.11 12.17 -21.29
C ASP A 222 -22.10 10.70 -21.78
N PRO A 223 -22.29 10.45 -23.09
CA PRO A 223 -22.29 9.09 -23.61
C PRO A 223 -20.87 8.51 -23.53
N PRO A 224 -20.72 7.22 -23.17
CA PRO A 224 -19.43 6.55 -23.22
C PRO A 224 -18.92 6.48 -24.66
N THR A 225 -17.60 6.56 -24.84
CA THR A 225 -16.98 6.39 -26.18
C THR A 225 -16.83 4.92 -26.56
N LEU A 226 -16.78 4.03 -25.56
CA LEU A 226 -16.73 2.59 -25.74
C LEU A 226 -18.10 1.94 -25.53
N SER A 227 -18.39 0.89 -26.29
CA SER A 227 -19.59 0.07 -26.14
C SER A 227 -19.31 -1.42 -26.35
N GLY A 228 -20.28 -2.28 -26.01
CA GLY A 228 -20.19 -3.72 -26.21
C GLY A 228 -19.03 -4.39 -25.47
N SER A 229 -18.40 -5.38 -26.12
CA SER A 229 -17.31 -6.17 -25.53
C SER A 229 -16.09 -5.33 -25.17
N ALA A 230 -15.77 -4.31 -25.98
CA ALA A 230 -14.65 -3.41 -25.71
C ALA A 230 -14.84 -2.64 -24.39
N ALA A 231 -16.05 -2.14 -24.13
CA ALA A 231 -16.38 -1.48 -22.88
C ALA A 231 -16.29 -2.44 -21.67
N ALA A 232 -16.77 -3.68 -21.82
CA ALA A 232 -16.72 -4.68 -20.75
C ALA A 232 -15.27 -5.04 -20.36
N TRP A 233 -14.41 -5.27 -21.34
CA TRP A 233 -12.99 -5.57 -21.08
C TRP A 233 -12.22 -4.37 -20.55
N GLN A 234 -12.56 -3.15 -21.01
CA GLN A 234 -11.98 -1.93 -20.45
C GLN A 234 -12.43 -1.70 -19.01
N TRP A 235 -13.67 -2.05 -18.67
CA TRP A 235 -14.18 -2.02 -17.30
C TRP A 235 -13.42 -3.00 -16.40
N LEU A 236 -13.19 -4.23 -16.86
CA LEU A 236 -12.36 -5.21 -16.14
C LEU A 236 -10.91 -4.74 -15.99
N ALA A 237 -10.31 -4.15 -17.04
CA ALA A 237 -8.97 -3.58 -16.96
C ALA A 237 -8.89 -2.46 -15.90
N GLY A 238 -9.88 -1.55 -15.88
CA GLY A 238 -9.99 -0.52 -14.86
C GLY A 238 -10.16 -1.09 -13.45
N LEU A 239 -11.01 -2.12 -13.30
CA LEU A 239 -11.17 -2.86 -12.03
C LEU A 239 -9.83 -3.47 -11.58
N ASN A 240 -9.07 -4.08 -12.48
CA ASN A 240 -7.76 -4.65 -12.19
C ASN A 240 -6.75 -3.57 -11.76
N SER A 241 -6.76 -2.39 -12.38
CA SER A 241 -5.92 -1.26 -11.96
C SER A 241 -6.33 -0.73 -10.57
N ILE A 242 -7.63 -0.72 -10.22
CA ILE A 242 -8.10 -0.36 -8.87
C ILE A 242 -7.57 -1.35 -7.83
N LEU A 243 -7.73 -2.65 -8.09
CA LEU A 243 -7.23 -3.69 -7.21
C LEU A 243 -5.70 -3.62 -7.10
N GLY A 244 -5.01 -3.34 -8.21
CA GLY A 244 -3.56 -3.18 -8.30
C GLY A 244 -3.00 -2.02 -7.49
N GLN A 245 -3.65 -0.85 -7.52
CA GLN A 245 -3.24 0.32 -6.75
C GLN A 245 -3.12 0.02 -5.24
N TRP A 246 -4.03 -0.81 -4.73
CA TRP A 246 -4.15 -1.12 -3.31
C TRP A 246 -3.58 -2.49 -2.93
N SER A 247 -3.01 -3.22 -3.88
CA SER A 247 -2.48 -4.57 -3.67
C SER A 247 -1.29 -4.62 -2.72
N THR A 248 -0.44 -3.59 -2.73
CA THR A 248 0.72 -3.47 -1.81
C THR A 248 0.23 -3.41 -0.37
N LEU A 249 -0.67 -2.47 -0.08
CA LEU A 249 -1.30 -2.35 1.23
C LEU A 249 -2.12 -3.57 1.59
N ALA A 250 -2.82 -4.20 0.64
CA ALA A 250 -3.59 -5.41 0.91
C ALA A 250 -2.74 -6.52 1.54
N ILE A 251 -1.46 -6.68 1.17
CA ILE A 251 -0.57 -7.66 1.80
C ILE A 251 0.16 -7.14 3.03
N ASN A 252 0.44 -5.84 3.10
CA ASN A 252 1.31 -5.29 4.14
C ASN A 252 0.63 -4.44 5.22
N ILE A 253 -0.69 -4.26 5.16
CA ILE A 253 -1.46 -3.49 6.15
C ILE A 253 -1.17 -3.91 7.60
N GLY A 254 -0.73 -5.17 7.81
CA GLY A 254 -0.21 -5.68 9.09
C GLY A 254 0.92 -4.85 9.71
N ASP A 255 1.71 -4.15 8.90
CA ASP A 255 2.78 -3.23 9.34
C ASP A 255 2.23 -2.07 10.20
N PHE A 256 0.98 -1.69 9.96
CA PHE A 256 0.27 -0.65 10.70
C PHE A 256 -0.69 -1.24 11.73
N THR A 257 -1.46 -2.27 11.36
CA THR A 257 -2.48 -2.82 12.25
C THR A 257 -1.88 -3.60 13.42
N ARG A 258 -0.60 -3.98 13.36
CA ARG A 258 0.13 -4.51 14.54
C ARG A 258 0.13 -3.58 15.75
N TYR A 259 -0.09 -2.28 15.57
CA TYR A 259 -0.23 -1.30 16.65
C TYR A 259 -1.68 -1.20 17.20
N ALA A 260 -2.63 -1.99 16.71
CA ALA A 260 -3.99 -2.01 17.20
C ALA A 260 -4.10 -2.65 18.59
N THR A 261 -5.11 -2.23 19.36
CA THR A 261 -5.48 -2.85 20.65
C THR A 261 -5.96 -4.29 20.48
N GLY A 262 -6.47 -4.64 19.30
CA GLY A 262 -6.82 -6.01 18.96
C GLY A 262 -7.43 -6.17 17.57
N PRO A 263 -7.77 -7.41 17.18
CA PRO A 263 -8.25 -7.72 15.84
C PRO A 263 -9.64 -7.16 15.51
N LYS A 264 -10.50 -6.94 16.52
CA LYS A 264 -11.86 -6.40 16.32
C LYS A 264 -11.85 -4.98 15.75
N GLU A 265 -10.77 -4.22 15.98
CA GLU A 265 -10.62 -2.86 15.45
C GLU A 265 -10.61 -2.83 13.90
N GLN A 266 -10.32 -3.96 13.26
CA GLN A 266 -10.22 -4.09 11.80
C GLN A 266 -11.59 -4.25 11.13
N TYR A 267 -12.65 -4.57 11.87
CA TYR A 267 -13.99 -4.80 11.31
C TYR A 267 -14.64 -3.54 10.72
N VAL A 268 -14.06 -2.37 10.96
CA VAL A 268 -14.49 -1.12 10.33
C VAL A 268 -14.01 -0.98 8.88
N GLN A 269 -12.92 -1.67 8.51
CA GLN A 269 -12.28 -1.54 7.20
C GLN A 269 -13.19 -1.88 6.00
N PRO A 270 -14.01 -2.96 6.03
CA PRO A 270 -14.94 -3.28 4.95
C PRO A 270 -15.96 -2.18 4.65
N PHE A 271 -16.21 -1.27 5.60
CA PHE A 271 -17.14 -0.16 5.44
C PHE A 271 -16.40 1.13 5.04
N ILE A 272 -15.35 1.50 5.77
CA ILE A 272 -14.68 2.79 5.55
C ILE A 272 -13.91 2.83 4.21
N ILE A 273 -13.31 1.71 3.77
CA ILE A 273 -12.57 1.67 2.50
C ILE A 273 -13.52 1.95 1.32
N PRO A 274 -14.60 1.18 1.08
CA PRO A 274 -15.51 1.49 -0.02
C PRO A 274 -16.09 2.90 0.04
N VAL A 275 -16.47 3.39 1.22
CA VAL A 275 -17.08 4.71 1.37
C VAL A 275 -16.09 5.84 1.07
N ALA A 276 -14.93 5.86 1.72
CA ALA A 276 -13.96 6.95 1.60
C ALA A 276 -13.37 7.03 0.18
N PHE A 277 -12.95 5.90 -0.37
CA PHE A 277 -12.31 5.87 -1.69
C PHE A 277 -13.30 6.13 -2.82
N THR A 278 -14.55 5.67 -2.72
CA THR A 278 -15.60 6.00 -3.70
C THR A 278 -15.90 7.49 -3.69
N PHE A 279 -16.01 8.10 -2.51
CA PHE A 279 -16.27 9.53 -2.39
C PHE A 279 -15.20 10.38 -3.09
N ILE A 280 -13.92 10.03 -2.88
CA ILE A 280 -12.81 10.79 -3.48
C ILE A 280 -12.70 10.55 -4.97
N SER A 281 -12.93 9.31 -5.40
CA SER A 281 -13.02 8.96 -6.81
C SER A 281 -14.13 9.72 -7.52
N PHE A 282 -15.28 9.91 -6.86
CA PHE A 282 -16.36 10.73 -7.37
C PHE A 282 -15.96 12.19 -7.55
N MET A 283 -15.21 12.78 -6.61
CA MET A 283 -14.66 14.13 -6.79
C MET A 283 -13.72 14.18 -8.00
N GLY A 284 -12.86 13.18 -8.18
CA GLY A 284 -11.93 13.14 -9.31
C GLY A 284 -12.61 13.05 -10.65
N ILE A 285 -13.57 12.12 -10.77
CA ILE A 285 -14.41 11.99 -11.96
C ILE A 285 -15.19 13.28 -12.23
N SER A 286 -15.73 13.92 -11.19
CA SER A 286 -16.47 15.19 -11.28
C SER A 286 -15.65 16.31 -11.88
N VAL A 287 -14.44 16.49 -11.36
CA VAL A 287 -13.53 17.54 -11.81
C VAL A 287 -12.97 17.25 -13.21
N THR A 288 -12.62 16.00 -13.51
CA THR A 288 -12.13 15.61 -14.84
C THR A 288 -13.22 15.72 -15.91
N SER A 289 -14.47 15.39 -15.60
CA SER A 289 -15.58 15.63 -16.53
C SER A 289 -15.78 17.12 -16.80
N ALA A 290 -15.70 17.97 -15.78
CA ALA A 290 -15.80 19.41 -15.96
C ALA A 290 -14.67 19.95 -16.86
N SER A 291 -13.48 19.37 -16.77
CA SER A 291 -12.34 19.77 -17.59
C SER A 291 -12.59 19.58 -19.09
N LYS A 292 -13.33 18.54 -19.51
CA LYS A 292 -13.71 18.34 -20.92
C LYS A 292 -14.63 19.45 -21.43
N ILE A 293 -15.54 19.93 -20.60
CA ILE A 293 -16.48 21.00 -20.97
C ILE A 293 -15.76 22.35 -21.03
N ILE A 294 -14.89 22.61 -20.05
CA ILE A 294 -14.21 23.91 -19.91
C ILE A 294 -13.06 24.04 -20.91
N TYR A 295 -12.31 22.96 -21.14
CA TYR A 295 -11.04 22.98 -21.88
C TYR A 295 -11.01 22.05 -23.10
N GLY A 296 -12.07 21.27 -23.37
CA GLY A 296 -12.17 20.39 -24.54
C GLY A 296 -11.53 19.00 -24.38
N ASP A 297 -10.86 18.70 -23.27
CA ASP A 297 -10.17 17.42 -23.04
C ASP A 297 -10.29 16.93 -21.59
N TYR A 298 -10.11 15.62 -21.36
CA TYR A 298 -10.13 15.00 -20.03
C TYR A 298 -8.77 15.14 -19.33
N TYR A 299 -8.64 16.18 -18.49
CA TYR A 299 -7.51 16.32 -17.59
C TYR A 299 -7.68 15.38 -16.39
N TRP A 300 -7.08 14.20 -16.50
CA TRP A 300 -7.13 13.14 -15.50
C TRP A 300 -6.25 13.44 -14.27
N ASP A 301 -5.21 14.23 -14.48
CA ASP A 301 -4.32 14.70 -13.42
C ASP A 301 -4.79 16.06 -12.87
N PRO A 302 -5.18 16.17 -11.59
CA PRO A 302 -5.64 17.43 -11.02
C PRO A 302 -4.57 18.53 -11.04
N LEU A 303 -3.28 18.17 -11.05
CA LEU A 303 -2.18 19.14 -11.11
C LEU A 303 -2.05 19.78 -12.50
N GLN A 304 -2.28 19.01 -13.56
CA GLN A 304 -2.40 19.56 -14.92
C GLN A 304 -3.58 20.50 -15.04
N LEU A 305 -4.73 20.13 -14.47
CA LEU A 305 -5.95 20.94 -14.51
C LEU A 305 -5.79 22.30 -13.83
N ILE A 306 -5.29 22.34 -12.59
CA ILE A 306 -5.03 23.63 -11.92
C ILE A 306 -3.95 24.42 -12.64
N GLY A 307 -3.07 23.72 -13.38
CA GLY A 307 -2.06 24.29 -14.28
C GLY A 307 -2.61 25.03 -15.51
N LEU A 308 -3.92 24.93 -15.80
CA LEU A 308 -4.62 25.65 -16.86
C LEU A 308 -5.29 26.94 -16.39
N TRP A 309 -5.48 27.13 -15.08
CA TRP A 309 -6.04 28.37 -14.55
C TRP A 309 -5.24 29.60 -14.97
N GLY A 310 -5.93 30.72 -15.15
CA GLY A 310 -5.34 31.97 -15.60
C GLY A 310 -4.38 32.59 -14.57
N ASN A 311 -3.89 33.78 -14.91
CA ASN A 311 -2.91 34.51 -14.11
C ASN A 311 -3.52 35.68 -13.32
N SER A 312 -4.85 35.76 -13.18
CA SER A 312 -5.45 36.75 -12.29
C SER A 312 -5.02 36.50 -10.82
N PRO A 313 -4.99 37.52 -9.95
CA PRO A 313 -4.59 37.34 -8.56
C PRO A 313 -5.37 36.23 -7.83
N GLY A 314 -6.67 36.12 -8.08
CA GLY A 314 -7.53 35.09 -7.50
C GLY A 314 -7.22 33.68 -8.01
N GLU A 315 -7.04 33.51 -9.32
CA GLU A 315 -6.69 32.21 -9.91
C GLU A 315 -5.31 31.73 -9.47
N ARG A 316 -4.34 32.65 -9.37
CA ARG A 316 -3.00 32.34 -8.86
C ARG A 316 -3.06 31.90 -7.40
N ALA A 317 -3.81 32.60 -6.57
CA ALA A 317 -4.01 32.21 -5.17
C ALA A 317 -4.68 30.83 -5.08
N ALA A 318 -5.72 30.58 -5.87
CA ALA A 318 -6.38 29.27 -5.94
C ALA A 318 -5.41 28.15 -6.35
N ARG A 319 -4.61 28.36 -7.42
CA ARG A 319 -3.59 27.40 -7.87
C ARG A 319 -2.61 27.09 -6.74
N PHE A 320 -2.10 28.12 -6.08
CA PHE A 320 -1.12 27.95 -4.99
C PHE A 320 -1.70 27.12 -3.85
N TRP A 321 -2.88 27.46 -3.35
CA TRP A 321 -3.48 26.76 -2.21
C TRP A 321 -3.89 25.32 -2.54
N CYS A 322 -4.37 25.08 -3.76
CA CYS A 322 -4.65 23.71 -4.22
C CYS A 322 -3.37 22.88 -4.31
N ALA A 323 -2.33 23.41 -4.96
CA ALA A 323 -1.04 22.74 -5.07
C ALA A 323 -0.37 22.52 -3.70
N PHE A 324 -0.50 23.46 -2.77
CA PHE A 324 -0.02 23.31 -1.40
C PHE A 324 -0.75 22.18 -0.67
N ALA A 325 -2.08 22.12 -0.75
CA ALA A 325 -2.86 21.03 -0.17
C ALA A 325 -2.45 19.66 -0.75
N PHE A 326 -2.27 19.56 -2.06
CA PHE A 326 -1.77 18.33 -2.69
C PHE A 326 -0.32 18.00 -2.31
N THR A 327 0.54 19.00 -2.07
CA THR A 327 1.90 18.79 -1.54
C THR A 327 1.86 18.10 -0.19
N VAL A 328 1.02 18.58 0.74
CA VAL A 328 0.84 17.99 2.08
C VAL A 328 0.24 16.59 1.99
N ALA A 329 -0.76 16.39 1.12
CA ALA A 329 -1.38 15.09 0.89
C ALA A 329 -0.37 14.05 0.38
N THR A 330 0.41 14.44 -0.62
CA THR A 330 1.43 13.60 -1.24
C THR A 330 2.54 13.28 -0.24
N LEU A 331 2.99 14.27 0.53
CA LEU A 331 4.02 14.08 1.56
C LEU A 331 3.57 13.09 2.63
N GLY A 332 2.37 13.29 3.19
CA GLY A 332 1.82 12.42 4.23
C GLY A 332 1.63 10.98 3.75
N THR A 333 1.07 10.81 2.56
CA THR A 333 0.88 9.47 1.95
C THR A 333 2.22 8.80 1.68
N ASN A 334 3.19 9.52 1.12
CA ASN A 334 4.44 8.93 0.69
C ASN A 334 5.31 8.47 1.88
N VAL A 335 5.32 9.26 2.96
CA VAL A 335 5.99 8.87 4.20
C VAL A 335 5.30 7.64 4.80
N ALA A 336 3.97 7.67 4.93
CA ALA A 336 3.21 6.63 5.60
C ALA A 336 3.17 5.30 4.85
N ALA A 337 2.63 5.33 3.64
CA ALA A 337 2.27 4.13 2.89
C ALA A 337 3.46 3.50 2.16
N ASN A 338 4.48 4.29 1.81
CA ASN A 338 5.59 3.82 0.97
C ASN A 338 6.91 3.73 1.73
N SER A 339 7.31 4.79 2.44
CA SER A 339 8.64 4.82 3.06
C SER A 339 8.77 3.88 4.28
N ILE A 340 7.83 3.93 5.23
CA ILE A 340 7.83 3.07 6.43
C ILE A 340 7.69 1.60 6.05
N SER A 341 6.73 1.36 5.17
CA SER A 341 6.47 0.13 4.43
C SER A 341 7.74 -0.49 3.85
N ALA A 342 8.44 0.22 2.97
CA ALA A 342 9.72 -0.24 2.41
C ALA A 342 10.79 -0.40 3.50
N GLY A 343 10.76 0.45 4.53
CA GLY A 343 11.61 0.35 5.70
C GLY A 343 11.50 -1.00 6.41
N ASN A 344 10.28 -1.49 6.64
CA ASN A 344 10.03 -2.82 7.22
C ASN A 344 10.56 -3.94 6.33
N ASP A 345 10.36 -3.85 5.01
CA ASP A 345 10.80 -4.90 4.09
C ASP A 345 12.32 -4.96 3.95
N PHE A 346 12.96 -3.81 3.76
CA PHE A 346 14.42 -3.71 3.73
C PHE A 346 15.04 -4.18 5.04
N ASN A 347 14.42 -3.83 6.16
CA ASN A 347 14.80 -4.35 7.47
C ASN A 347 14.76 -5.90 7.47
N ALA A 348 13.67 -6.50 6.98
CA ALA A 348 13.56 -7.95 6.92
C ALA A 348 14.59 -8.62 5.99
N LEU A 349 15.03 -7.94 4.92
CA LEU A 349 16.04 -8.44 3.99
C LEU A 349 17.44 -8.47 4.60
N LEU A 350 17.84 -7.42 5.31
CA LEU A 350 19.18 -7.27 5.89
C LEU A 350 19.13 -6.73 7.34
N PRO A 351 18.52 -7.46 8.29
CA PRO A 351 18.19 -6.94 9.63
C PRO A 351 19.40 -6.60 10.48
N ARG A 352 20.58 -7.15 10.15
CA ARG A 352 21.86 -6.81 10.78
C ARG A 352 22.29 -5.36 10.50
N TYR A 353 21.89 -4.80 9.36
CA TYR A 353 22.38 -3.52 8.85
C TYR A 353 21.27 -2.48 8.70
N LEU A 354 20.04 -2.92 8.47
CA LEU A 354 18.90 -2.06 8.17
C LEU A 354 17.92 -2.09 9.33
N ASN A 355 17.44 -0.90 9.71
CA ASN A 355 16.27 -0.68 10.56
C ASN A 355 15.26 0.10 9.72
N ILE A 356 14.05 0.38 10.25
CA ILE A 356 13.02 1.08 9.47
C ILE A 356 13.57 2.39 8.91
N ARG A 357 14.28 3.18 9.72
CA ARG A 357 14.86 4.47 9.28
C ARG A 357 15.86 4.30 8.13
N ARG A 358 16.80 3.36 8.22
CA ARG A 358 17.81 3.11 7.18
C ARG A 358 17.16 2.55 5.91
N GLY A 359 16.16 1.67 6.06
CA GLY A 359 15.39 1.16 4.93
C GLY A 359 14.58 2.27 4.23
N SER A 360 13.97 3.19 4.99
CA SER A 360 13.28 4.35 4.42
C SER A 360 14.23 5.27 3.63
N ILE A 361 15.48 5.43 4.07
CA ILE A 361 16.52 6.17 3.32
C ILE A 361 16.81 5.47 1.99
N LEU A 362 17.00 4.14 1.99
CA LEU A 362 17.22 3.39 0.75
C LEU A 362 16.02 3.54 -0.20
N CYS A 363 14.80 3.46 0.31
CA CYS A 363 13.58 3.72 -0.46
C CYS A 363 13.59 5.13 -1.09
N ALA A 364 14.00 6.15 -0.34
CA ALA A 364 14.03 7.52 -0.84
C ALA A 364 15.03 7.74 -2.00
N PHE A 365 16.16 7.02 -2.00
CA PHE A 365 17.14 7.10 -3.08
C PHE A 365 16.81 6.19 -4.25
N ILE A 366 16.47 4.92 -4.00
CA ILE A 366 16.12 3.95 -5.04
C ILE A 366 14.83 4.39 -5.72
N GLY A 367 13.76 4.59 -4.94
CA GLY A 367 12.46 5.01 -5.43
C GLY A 367 12.46 6.40 -6.04
N GLY A 368 13.13 7.36 -5.39
CA GLY A 368 13.20 8.74 -5.88
C GLY A 368 14.00 8.87 -7.18
N TRP A 369 15.23 8.35 -7.22
CA TRP A 369 16.17 8.68 -8.28
C TRP A 369 16.44 7.55 -9.27
N VAL A 370 16.57 6.31 -8.78
CA VAL A 370 17.02 5.18 -9.62
C VAL A 370 15.91 4.69 -10.56
N LEU A 371 14.65 4.70 -10.11
CA LEU A 371 13.53 4.13 -10.86
C LEU A 371 12.93 5.05 -11.94
N VAL A 372 13.37 6.30 -12.03
CA VAL A 372 12.93 7.28 -13.06
C VAL A 372 11.39 7.38 -13.17
N PRO A 373 10.70 7.65 -12.04
CA PRO A 373 9.24 7.46 -11.90
C PRO A 373 8.37 8.34 -12.80
N TRP A 374 8.87 9.46 -13.30
CA TRP A 374 8.11 10.38 -14.16
C TRP A 374 7.69 9.77 -15.51
N TYR A 375 8.36 8.71 -15.97
CA TYR A 375 7.92 7.97 -17.16
C TYR A 375 6.55 7.30 -17.00
N ILE A 376 6.18 6.94 -15.76
CA ILE A 376 4.93 6.27 -15.45
C ILE A 376 3.76 7.27 -15.52
N LEU A 377 3.94 8.47 -14.96
CA LEU A 377 2.90 9.51 -14.89
C LEU A 377 2.72 10.29 -16.19
N ALA A 378 3.58 10.09 -17.19
CA ALA A 378 3.53 10.88 -18.41
C ALA A 378 2.31 10.58 -19.32
N SER A 379 1.42 9.64 -18.99
CA SER A 379 0.08 9.50 -19.60
C SER A 379 -0.84 8.57 -18.79
N ALA A 380 -2.16 8.76 -18.86
CA ALA A 380 -3.14 7.90 -18.19
C ALA A 380 -3.00 6.39 -18.53
N PRO A 381 -2.82 5.96 -19.81
CA PRO A 381 -2.68 4.54 -20.13
C PRO A 381 -1.43 3.91 -19.49
N ARG A 382 -0.30 4.63 -19.44
CA ARG A 382 0.93 4.17 -18.78
C ARG A 382 0.75 4.03 -17.27
N PHE A 383 0.06 4.97 -16.64
CA PHE A 383 -0.26 4.89 -15.22
C PHE A 383 -1.16 3.69 -14.89
N LEU A 384 -2.23 3.47 -15.68
CA LEU A 384 -3.12 2.31 -15.52
C LEU A 384 -2.40 0.98 -15.77
N SER A 385 -1.54 0.94 -16.79
CA SER A 385 -0.72 -0.24 -17.16
C SER A 385 0.27 -0.60 -16.06
N PHE A 386 0.98 0.40 -15.53
CA PHE A 386 1.79 0.26 -14.33
C PHE A 386 0.91 -0.33 -13.21
N ALA A 387 -0.16 0.35 -12.78
CA ALA A 387 -1.02 -0.08 -11.68
C ALA A 387 -1.56 -1.51 -11.82
N GLY A 388 -1.93 -1.93 -13.02
CA GLY A 388 -2.39 -3.29 -13.31
C GLY A 388 -1.26 -4.33 -13.37
N GLY A 389 -0.04 -3.93 -13.73
CA GLY A 389 1.08 -4.83 -14.05
C GLY A 389 1.45 -5.82 -12.95
N TYR A 390 1.53 -5.36 -11.71
CA TYR A 390 2.03 -6.18 -10.59
C TYR A 390 0.92 -6.83 -9.76
N THR A 391 -0.34 -6.66 -10.16
CA THR A 391 -1.43 -7.52 -9.68
C THR A 391 -1.09 -9.00 -9.87
N VAL A 392 -0.34 -9.31 -10.94
CA VAL A 392 0.15 -10.65 -11.30
C VAL A 392 0.93 -11.32 -10.16
N PHE A 393 1.67 -10.56 -9.35
CA PHE A 393 2.47 -11.11 -8.26
C PHE A 393 1.78 -10.94 -6.90
N LEU A 394 1.21 -9.77 -6.64
CA LEU A 394 0.69 -9.45 -5.32
C LEU A 394 -0.62 -10.15 -5.00
N ALA A 395 -1.50 -10.35 -5.99
CA ALA A 395 -2.76 -11.04 -5.75
C ALA A 395 -2.53 -12.52 -5.38
N PRO A 396 -1.66 -13.27 -6.08
CA PRO A 396 -1.23 -14.60 -5.65
C PRO A 396 -0.68 -14.66 -4.22
N ILE A 397 0.19 -13.71 -3.85
CA ILE A 397 0.76 -13.64 -2.51
C ILE A 397 -0.35 -13.43 -1.47
N ALA A 398 -1.26 -12.50 -1.74
CA ALA A 398 -2.38 -12.21 -0.86
C ALA A 398 -3.29 -13.43 -0.66
N GLY A 399 -3.61 -14.15 -1.73
CA GLY A 399 -4.45 -15.35 -1.68
C GLY A 399 -3.82 -16.46 -0.84
N ILE A 400 -2.52 -16.70 -1.00
CA ILE A 400 -1.77 -17.70 -0.21
C ILE A 400 -1.79 -17.33 1.27
N MET A 401 -1.48 -16.08 1.63
CA MET A 401 -1.45 -15.65 3.03
C MET A 401 -2.83 -15.72 3.69
N THR A 402 -3.88 -15.28 2.98
CA THR A 402 -5.26 -15.41 3.45
C THR A 402 -5.59 -16.87 3.73
N SER A 403 -5.29 -17.74 2.76
CA SER A 403 -5.64 -19.16 2.83
C SER A 403 -4.90 -19.89 3.93
N ASP A 404 -3.61 -19.62 4.05
CA ASP A 404 -2.75 -20.20 5.06
C ASP A 404 -3.24 -19.89 6.48
N PHE A 405 -3.52 -18.63 6.76
CA PHE A 405 -3.92 -18.23 8.10
C PHE A 405 -5.34 -18.67 8.45
N PHE A 406 -6.32 -18.44 7.57
CA PHE A 406 -7.73 -18.64 7.93
C PHE A 406 -8.23 -20.06 7.67
N PHE A 407 -7.82 -20.71 6.58
CA PHE A 407 -8.37 -22.00 6.17
C PHE A 407 -7.47 -23.18 6.54
N VAL A 408 -6.16 -23.07 6.29
CA VAL A 408 -5.21 -24.16 6.58
C VAL A 408 -4.92 -24.22 8.07
N LYS A 409 -4.35 -23.15 8.64
CA LYS A 409 -3.93 -23.11 10.05
C LYS A 409 -5.05 -22.70 11.01
N LYS A 410 -6.23 -22.32 10.51
CA LYS A 410 -7.41 -21.92 11.30
C LYS A 410 -7.08 -20.91 12.41
N GLN A 411 -6.22 -19.95 12.07
CA GLN A 411 -5.68 -18.91 12.93
C GLN A 411 -4.80 -19.39 14.08
N LYS A 412 -4.22 -20.59 14.00
CA LYS A 412 -3.36 -21.21 15.01
C LYS A 412 -1.92 -21.22 14.50
N VAL A 413 -1.14 -20.25 14.97
CA VAL A 413 0.26 -20.04 14.55
C VAL A 413 1.14 -19.85 15.77
N SER A 414 2.41 -20.22 15.68
CA SER A 414 3.43 -19.84 16.65
C SER A 414 4.12 -18.55 16.19
N VAL A 415 4.06 -17.49 16.99
CA VAL A 415 4.79 -16.24 16.72
C VAL A 415 6.30 -16.44 16.88
N PRO A 416 6.81 -17.05 17.98
CA PRO A 416 8.25 -17.27 18.15
C PRO A 416 8.88 -18.08 17.01
N ALA A 417 8.17 -19.10 16.50
CA ALA A 417 8.66 -19.93 15.40
C ALA A 417 8.92 -19.12 14.10
N MET A 418 8.23 -17.99 13.88
CA MET A 418 8.45 -17.14 12.69
C MET A 418 9.81 -16.43 12.70
N TYR A 419 10.54 -16.46 13.82
CA TYR A 419 11.85 -15.81 13.95
C TYR A 419 13.03 -16.79 13.91
N GLN A 420 12.73 -18.09 13.87
CA GLN A 420 13.73 -19.15 13.95
C GLN A 420 13.86 -19.89 12.60
N PRO A 421 15.04 -19.92 11.97
CA PRO A 421 15.23 -20.58 10.67
C PRO A 421 14.95 -22.09 10.64
N HIS A 422 15.05 -22.74 11.80
CA HIS A 422 14.90 -24.18 11.96
C HIS A 422 13.62 -24.59 12.73
N SER A 423 12.57 -23.76 12.68
CA SER A 423 11.30 -24.02 13.34
C SER A 423 10.33 -24.86 12.48
N ILE A 424 9.09 -25.01 12.98
CA ILE A 424 7.95 -25.58 12.25
C ILE A 424 7.64 -24.88 10.90
N TYR A 425 8.13 -23.67 10.67
CA TYR A 425 8.00 -22.98 9.37
C TYR A 425 9.22 -23.14 8.46
N ARG A 426 10.10 -24.10 8.77
CA ARG A 426 11.16 -24.50 7.86
C ARG A 426 10.60 -25.27 6.67
N TYR A 427 9.53 -26.05 6.80
CA TYR A 427 9.02 -26.90 5.72
C TYR A 427 10.17 -27.70 5.03
N ALA A 428 10.15 -27.82 3.71
CA ALA A 428 11.24 -28.41 2.93
C ALA A 428 12.40 -27.41 2.79
N ASN A 429 13.37 -27.47 3.72
CA ASN A 429 14.60 -26.68 3.69
C ASN A 429 14.41 -25.14 3.59
N GLY A 430 13.41 -24.62 4.29
CA GLY A 430 13.03 -23.21 4.34
C GLY A 430 12.00 -22.77 3.29
N THR A 431 11.44 -23.72 2.53
CA THR A 431 10.49 -23.45 1.45
C THR A 431 9.22 -24.28 1.60
N ASN A 432 8.08 -23.61 1.59
CA ASN A 432 6.78 -24.26 1.47
C ASN A 432 6.47 -24.51 -0.01
N TRP A 433 6.61 -25.76 -0.46
CA TRP A 433 6.39 -26.10 -1.87
C TRP A 433 4.93 -25.88 -2.32
N ARG A 434 3.93 -25.96 -1.44
CA ARG A 434 2.53 -25.68 -1.80
C ARG A 434 2.34 -24.21 -2.13
N ALA A 435 3.02 -23.32 -1.42
CA ALA A 435 3.06 -21.89 -1.73
C ALA A 435 3.73 -21.64 -3.09
N VAL A 436 4.84 -22.31 -3.39
CA VAL A 436 5.55 -22.19 -4.69
C VAL A 436 4.63 -22.61 -5.84
N VAL A 437 4.00 -23.80 -5.76
CA VAL A 437 3.12 -24.30 -6.81
C VAL A 437 1.92 -23.38 -6.99
N SER A 438 1.30 -22.94 -5.89
CA SER A 438 0.17 -22.02 -5.94
C SER A 438 0.55 -20.70 -6.61
N LEU A 439 1.71 -20.14 -6.24
CA LEU A 439 2.24 -18.91 -6.83
C LEU A 439 2.48 -19.06 -8.34
N LEU A 440 3.11 -20.16 -8.78
CA LEU A 440 3.37 -20.41 -10.20
C LEU A 440 2.06 -20.51 -10.99
N VAL A 441 1.05 -21.22 -10.48
CA VAL A 441 -0.26 -21.35 -11.15
C VAL A 441 -1.02 -20.02 -11.19
N GLY A 442 -0.85 -19.16 -10.18
CA GLY A 442 -1.42 -17.81 -10.17
C GLY A 442 -0.72 -16.82 -11.10
N CYS A 443 0.62 -16.88 -11.18
CA CYS A 443 1.41 -15.90 -11.92
C CYS A 443 1.55 -16.25 -13.42
N VAL A 444 1.88 -17.50 -13.74
CA VAL A 444 2.31 -17.90 -15.10
C VAL A 444 1.25 -17.60 -16.17
N PRO A 445 -0.05 -17.92 -15.99
CA PRO A 445 -1.06 -17.64 -17.00
C PRO A 445 -1.27 -16.14 -17.29
N CYS A 446 -0.99 -15.27 -16.31
CA CYS A 446 -1.12 -13.82 -16.45
C CYS A 446 0.12 -13.18 -17.07
N PHE A 447 1.26 -13.87 -17.07
CA PHE A 447 2.56 -13.33 -17.46
C PHE A 447 2.63 -12.88 -18.94
N PRO A 448 2.08 -13.61 -19.92
CA PRO A 448 2.08 -13.16 -21.31
C PRO A 448 1.33 -11.84 -21.52
N GLY A 449 0.20 -11.63 -20.82
CA GLY A 449 -0.56 -10.39 -20.89
C GLY A 449 0.14 -9.22 -20.18
N PHE A 450 0.85 -9.49 -19.09
CA PHE A 450 1.75 -8.51 -18.47
C PHE A 450 2.85 -8.06 -19.43
N LEU A 451 3.50 -8.99 -20.13
CA LEU A 451 4.52 -8.67 -21.12
C LEU A 451 3.94 -7.85 -22.28
N HIS A 452 2.75 -8.22 -22.77
CA HIS A 452 2.03 -7.45 -23.79
C HIS A 452 1.73 -6.01 -23.33
N ASN A 453 1.37 -5.84 -22.06
CA ASN A 453 1.06 -4.53 -21.48
C ASN A 453 2.30 -3.60 -21.41
N ILE A 454 3.49 -4.16 -21.20
CA ILE A 454 4.75 -3.39 -21.23
C ILE A 454 5.21 -3.14 -22.66
N GLN A 455 5.22 -4.19 -23.48
CA GLN A 455 5.66 -4.15 -24.86
C GLN A 455 4.65 -4.89 -25.74
N PRO A 456 3.85 -4.16 -26.55
CA PRO A 456 2.78 -4.73 -27.38
C PRO A 456 3.24 -5.63 -28.55
N THR A 457 4.41 -6.25 -28.45
CA THR A 457 4.98 -7.15 -29.47
C THR A 457 4.74 -8.63 -29.19
N ILE A 458 4.26 -8.98 -27.99
CA ILE A 458 4.03 -10.37 -27.57
C ILE A 458 2.52 -10.59 -27.38
N GLY A 459 1.95 -11.64 -27.97
CA GLY A 459 0.61 -12.13 -27.64
C GLY A 459 -0.54 -11.78 -28.60
N GLY A 460 -1.78 -11.97 -28.12
CA GLY A 460 -3.06 -11.72 -28.81
C GLY A 460 -4.17 -11.43 -27.79
N GLN A 461 -5.42 -11.20 -28.23
CA GLN A 461 -6.50 -10.72 -27.34
C GLN A 461 -6.72 -11.58 -26.08
N GLY A 462 -6.57 -12.90 -26.17
CA GLY A 462 -6.77 -13.80 -25.04
C GLY A 462 -5.81 -13.56 -23.87
N VAL A 463 -4.54 -13.21 -24.13
CA VAL A 463 -3.58 -12.92 -23.05
C VAL A 463 -3.87 -11.57 -22.39
N THR A 464 -4.36 -10.60 -23.16
CA THR A 464 -4.81 -9.31 -22.63
C THR A 464 -6.03 -9.48 -21.73
N TYR A 465 -6.98 -10.32 -22.12
CA TYR A 465 -8.15 -10.65 -21.31
C TYR A 465 -7.77 -11.31 -19.98
N MET A 466 -6.80 -12.23 -20.00
CA MET A 466 -6.29 -12.85 -18.79
C MET A 466 -5.63 -11.81 -17.85
N PHE A 467 -4.86 -10.88 -18.41
CA PHE A 467 -4.25 -9.80 -17.64
C PHE A 467 -5.28 -8.81 -17.09
N ASN A 468 -6.37 -8.53 -17.81
CA ASN A 468 -7.43 -7.64 -17.34
C ASN A 468 -8.20 -8.19 -16.13
N ILE A 469 -8.02 -9.46 -15.77
CA ILE A 469 -8.62 -10.09 -14.58
C ILE A 469 -7.55 -10.68 -13.65
N SER A 470 -6.27 -10.37 -13.86
CA SER A 470 -5.15 -11.05 -13.21
C SER A 470 -5.19 -10.98 -11.70
N TRP A 471 -5.69 -9.89 -11.12
CA TRP A 471 -5.82 -9.79 -9.67
C TRP A 471 -6.84 -10.80 -9.12
N LEU A 472 -8.05 -10.85 -9.69
CA LEU A 472 -9.11 -11.74 -9.22
C LEU A 472 -8.74 -13.21 -9.44
N TYR A 473 -8.22 -13.51 -10.62
CA TYR A 473 -7.68 -14.83 -10.92
C TYR A 473 -6.59 -15.22 -9.94
N GLY A 474 -5.57 -14.36 -9.77
CA GLY A 474 -4.43 -14.62 -8.92
C GLY A 474 -4.84 -14.87 -7.47
N TYR A 475 -5.69 -14.01 -6.91
CA TYR A 475 -6.14 -14.15 -5.52
C TYR A 475 -6.96 -15.43 -5.30
N ILE A 476 -7.99 -15.67 -6.12
CA ILE A 476 -8.93 -16.79 -5.94
C ILE A 476 -8.22 -18.12 -6.19
N VAL A 477 -7.46 -18.23 -7.29
CA VAL A 477 -6.82 -19.48 -7.68
C VAL A 477 -5.72 -19.86 -6.70
N THR A 478 -4.88 -18.93 -6.25
CA THR A 478 -3.83 -19.29 -5.29
C THR A 478 -4.38 -19.56 -3.90
N ALA A 479 -5.43 -18.84 -3.46
CA ALA A 479 -6.08 -19.14 -2.18
C ALA A 479 -6.68 -20.56 -2.17
N GLY A 480 -7.42 -20.91 -3.24
CA GLY A 480 -8.04 -22.23 -3.38
C GLY A 480 -7.03 -23.35 -3.57
N LEU A 481 -6.03 -23.15 -4.44
CA LEU A 481 -5.00 -24.16 -4.71
C LEU A 481 -4.10 -24.39 -3.50
N TYR A 482 -3.71 -23.34 -2.78
CA TYR A 482 -2.92 -23.48 -1.55
C TYR A 482 -3.67 -24.26 -0.49
N TRP A 483 -4.96 -23.98 -0.32
CA TRP A 483 -5.83 -24.73 0.58
C TRP A 483 -5.92 -26.20 0.17
N LEU A 484 -6.20 -26.47 -1.10
CA LEU A 484 -6.33 -27.83 -1.64
C LEU A 484 -5.05 -28.64 -1.47
N LEU A 485 -3.89 -28.08 -1.84
CA LEU A 485 -2.59 -28.75 -1.68
C LEU A 485 -2.27 -29.00 -0.20
N SER A 486 -2.59 -28.05 0.68
CA SER A 486 -2.36 -28.20 2.12
C SER A 486 -3.34 -29.18 2.78
N PHE A 487 -4.52 -29.37 2.20
CA PHE A 487 -5.48 -30.39 2.63
C PHE A 487 -5.05 -31.79 2.16
N LEU A 488 -4.67 -31.95 0.89
CA LEU A 488 -4.27 -33.25 0.33
C LEU A 488 -2.94 -33.76 0.85
N PHE A 489 -2.01 -32.84 1.10
CA PHE A 489 -0.67 -33.16 1.59
C PHE A 489 -0.41 -32.33 2.84
N PRO A 490 -0.99 -32.58 4.02
CA PRO A 490 -0.78 -31.71 5.19
C PRO A 490 0.69 -31.68 5.64
N ASP A 491 1.11 -30.56 6.24
CA ASP A 491 2.39 -30.44 6.95
C ASP A 491 2.09 -30.52 8.44
N ALA A 492 2.33 -31.69 9.05
CA ALA A 492 1.89 -31.96 10.43
C ALA A 492 2.56 -31.02 11.46
N ASP A 493 3.84 -30.69 11.26
CA ASP A 493 4.62 -29.88 12.20
C ASP A 493 4.09 -28.44 12.32
N SER A 494 3.56 -27.87 11.23
CA SER A 494 2.98 -26.52 11.24
C SER A 494 1.52 -26.46 11.71
N GLN A 495 0.87 -27.60 11.99
CA GLN A 495 -0.50 -27.64 12.52
C GLN A 495 -0.50 -27.60 14.05
N LEU A 496 -0.87 -26.45 14.60
CA LEU A 496 -0.93 -26.25 16.04
C LEU A 496 -2.35 -26.38 16.60
N GLU A 497 -2.48 -26.72 17.88
CA GLU A 497 -3.77 -26.77 18.57
C GLU A 497 -4.29 -25.40 18.98
N HIS A 498 -3.39 -24.49 19.35
CA HIS A 498 -3.65 -23.11 19.73
C HIS A 498 -2.57 -22.17 19.16
N THR A 499 -2.83 -20.86 19.21
CA THR A 499 -1.82 -19.86 18.83
C THR A 499 -0.80 -19.77 19.94
N VAL A 500 0.49 -19.88 19.63
CA VAL A 500 1.57 -19.74 20.61
C VAL A 500 2.09 -18.31 20.55
N TYR A 501 1.79 -17.56 21.60
CA TYR A 501 2.44 -16.31 21.90
C TYR A 501 3.64 -16.56 22.83
N ASP A 502 4.39 -15.52 23.17
CA ASP A 502 5.46 -15.64 24.17
C ASP A 502 4.88 -15.58 25.59
N ASP A 503 5.58 -16.16 26.57
CA ASP A 503 5.14 -16.31 27.97
C ASP A 503 4.77 -14.98 28.66
N ALA A 504 5.21 -13.85 28.11
CA ALA A 504 4.82 -12.51 28.57
C ALA A 504 3.41 -12.08 28.13
N GLN A 505 2.87 -12.62 27.04
CA GLN A 505 1.51 -12.34 26.54
C GLN A 505 0.47 -13.28 27.16
N ASP A 506 0.84 -14.52 27.48
CA ASP A 506 -0.07 -15.49 28.10
C ASP A 506 -0.42 -15.15 29.56
N ARG A 507 0.45 -14.42 30.28
CA ARG A 507 0.18 -13.98 31.67
C ARG A 507 -1.01 -13.02 31.79
N GLU A 508 -1.22 -12.13 30.83
CA GLU A 508 -2.31 -11.14 30.93
C GLU A 508 -3.61 -11.58 30.24
N SER A 509 -3.55 -12.43 29.19
CA SER A 509 -4.78 -12.89 28.54
C SER A 509 -5.56 -13.92 29.35
N ILE A 510 -4.93 -14.58 30.32
CA ILE A 510 -5.58 -15.54 31.23
C ILE A 510 -6.16 -14.83 32.47
N GLU A 511 -5.54 -13.75 32.95
CA GLU A 511 -6.04 -12.97 34.10
C GLU A 511 -7.23 -12.06 33.76
N GLY A 512 -7.57 -11.89 32.48
CA GLY A 512 -8.76 -11.16 32.02
C GLY A 512 -10.09 -11.92 32.09
N VAL A 513 -10.07 -13.19 32.50
CA VAL A 513 -11.28 -13.98 32.79
C VAL A 513 -11.25 -14.32 34.26
N GLY A 514 -11.90 -13.47 35.07
CA GLY A 514 -11.97 -13.63 36.51
C GLY A 514 -12.48 -15.02 36.91
N SER A 515 -11.56 -15.88 37.34
CA SER A 515 -11.84 -17.03 38.18
C SER A 515 -11.99 -16.51 39.62
N ASP A 516 -13.22 -16.49 40.11
CA ASP A 516 -13.51 -16.40 41.54
C ASP A 516 -13.02 -17.68 42.21
N SER A 517 -11.80 -17.66 42.74
CA SER A 517 -11.38 -18.52 43.84
C SER A 517 -10.05 -18.02 44.41
N SER A 518 -10.15 -17.30 45.51
CA SER A 518 -9.05 -16.88 46.38
C SER A 518 -8.19 -18.07 46.82
N PRO A 519 -6.84 -17.93 46.86
CA PRO A 519 -6.02 -18.79 47.71
C PRO A 519 -5.56 -18.02 48.95
N GLU A 520 -5.84 -18.62 50.11
CA GLU A 520 -5.28 -18.25 51.41
C GLU A 520 -3.75 -18.25 51.39
N LYS A 521 -3.18 -17.25 52.07
CA LYS A 521 -1.74 -17.16 52.36
C LYS A 521 -1.36 -18.24 53.38
N GLY A 522 -0.59 -19.23 52.96
CA GLY A 522 0.12 -20.16 53.85
C GLY A 522 1.60 -20.22 53.45
N GLY A 523 2.48 -19.59 54.24
CA GLY A 523 3.91 -19.60 54.00
C GLY A 523 4.59 -20.86 54.52
N ILE A 524 5.65 -21.30 53.84
CA ILE A 524 6.67 -22.20 54.39
C ILE A 524 8.04 -21.75 53.88
N LYS A 525 8.89 -21.32 54.82
CA LYS A 525 10.34 -21.21 54.67
C LYS A 525 10.98 -22.59 54.90
N GLU A 526 12.16 -22.74 54.29
CA GLU A 526 13.32 -23.47 54.83
C GLU A 526 13.41 -25.00 54.62
N GLN A 527 14.36 -25.44 53.78
CA GLN A 527 15.64 -26.06 54.18
C GLN A 527 16.23 -26.90 53.03
N ALA A 528 17.43 -26.54 52.58
CA ALA A 528 18.32 -27.42 51.80
C ALA A 528 19.55 -27.73 52.66
N LYS A 529 19.85 -29.03 52.73
CA LYS A 529 20.70 -29.72 53.69
C LYS A 529 22.19 -29.58 53.38
N ALA A 530 22.99 -29.69 54.43
CA ALA A 530 24.35 -30.18 54.37
C ALA A 530 24.34 -31.67 54.01
N PHE A 531 25.08 -32.05 52.96
CA PHE A 531 26.11 -33.10 52.91
C PHE A 531 26.76 -33.07 51.53
#